data_AF-A0AAU9CR17-F1
#
_entry.id   AF-A0AAU9CR17-F1
#
_cell.length_a   1.000
_cell.length_b   1.000
_cell.length_c   1.000
_cell.angle_alpha   90.00
_cell.angle_beta   90.00
_cell.angle_gamma   90.00
#
_symmetry.space_group_name_H-M   'P 1'
#
loop_
_entity.id
_entity.type
_entity.pdbx_description
1 polymer ?
#
loop_
_entity_poly.entity_id
_entity_poly.type
_entity_poly.pdbx_seq_one_letter_code
_entity_poly.pdbx_strand_id
1 'polypeptide(L)'
;MAKNFIYKFIGYVMFAFLGVSVLSSCDEVDKGSLTEPEYLTAVQFMEQDPEGRFSEWLKILEASDFYGVWGARGDYTILACGNQGVKDYLAENGYSDIASMEKDDINRLVKNHTVLTSYESYTFSQGPMGDTTMNGNYLTVIYRDGGLNNLLVNQTSVIVDRDNICTNGILHVLDKPVAPIVDGAYTMMKKSGKYNILVEAMEKTGLSTQLDASTINDGSLANYTVFVEPDEVFKAKGINDINELVNHLEAGDDFTEPSNALYKFLSNHVLDRKLYSNVFRDEMYMTIGGSMVEILPESEIYVNPRYNVLGELEPENSNTLDVFQMDGQSKNAVIHELKDILYVFQPAPKEFVDDICDVPEIRKYKQEEINGRYFSSEDIARWKGKGYIVFKYQLGSRGYNNDFAHCFNAKFGWFEYTTKPILKGKYKIQVKFAETGAGSHFIFVDGEKCPDPTKPGSQYHDIGVYEFKENGTHIMRYESLTGSKLLLDAFIFTPVK
;
A
#
# COMPACT_ATOMS: atom_id res chain seq x y z
N MET A 1 52.86 -61.50 -24.82
CA MET A 1 52.04 -61.55 -26.05
C MET A 1 50.69 -60.92 -25.71
N ALA A 2 50.46 -59.72 -26.24
CA ALA A 2 49.20 -58.95 -26.30
C ALA A 2 48.20 -59.10 -25.12
N LYS A 3 48.45 -58.34 -24.04
CA LYS A 3 47.50 -57.80 -23.01
C LYS A 3 48.23 -57.30 -21.75
N ASN A 4 49.56 -57.44 -21.70
CA ASN A 4 50.47 -56.60 -20.91
C ASN A 4 50.65 -55.24 -21.62
N PHE A 5 49.99 -54.17 -21.15
CA PHE A 5 50.55 -52.79 -21.16
C PHE A 5 49.64 -51.73 -20.51
N ILE A 6 48.32 -51.95 -20.47
CA ILE A 6 47.36 -50.86 -20.19
C ILE A 6 47.13 -50.60 -18.68
N TYR A 7 47.31 -51.59 -17.80
CA TYR A 7 47.01 -51.43 -16.36
C TYR A 7 48.19 -51.02 -15.48
N LYS A 8 49.40 -50.84 -16.04
CA LYS A 8 50.54 -50.22 -15.33
C LYS A 8 50.77 -48.75 -15.68
N PHE A 9 49.95 -48.19 -16.59
CA PHE A 9 50.04 -46.79 -17.04
C PHE A 9 49.04 -45.85 -16.33
N ILE A 10 47.99 -46.38 -15.69
CA ILE A 10 46.94 -45.58 -15.04
C ILE A 10 47.25 -45.28 -13.56
N GLY A 11 48.12 -46.06 -12.93
CA GLY A 11 48.50 -45.86 -11.51
C GLY A 11 49.53 -44.76 -11.23
N TYR A 12 50.21 -44.24 -12.26
CA TYR A 12 51.21 -43.16 -12.14
C TYR A 12 50.69 -41.79 -12.60
N VAL A 13 49.47 -41.71 -13.14
CA VAL A 13 48.84 -40.45 -13.60
C VAL A 13 48.05 -39.76 -12.48
N MET A 14 47.85 -40.39 -11.32
CA MET A 14 47.15 -39.80 -10.17
C MET A 14 48.06 -39.29 -9.03
N PHE A 15 49.39 -39.25 -9.19
CA PHE A 15 50.28 -38.87 -8.08
C PHE A 15 51.45 -37.94 -8.45
N ALA A 16 51.35 -37.18 -9.54
CA ALA A 16 52.39 -36.23 -9.95
C ALA A 16 51.84 -34.87 -10.45
N PHE A 17 50.85 -34.32 -9.74
CA PHE A 17 50.42 -32.92 -9.89
C PHE A 17 50.52 -32.18 -8.55
N LEU A 18 51.75 -32.19 -8.00
CA LEU A 18 52.17 -31.35 -6.88
C LEU A 18 53.61 -30.93 -7.20
N GLY A 19 53.80 -29.70 -7.67
CA GLY A 19 55.15 -29.21 -7.98
C GLY A 19 55.18 -28.05 -8.97
N VAL A 20 54.96 -26.85 -8.43
CA VAL A 20 55.47 -25.55 -8.86
C VAL A 20 56.66 -25.64 -9.84
N SER A 21 56.56 -24.98 -11.00
CA SER A 21 57.51 -23.91 -11.40
C SER A 21 57.12 -23.31 -12.75
N VAL A 22 56.72 -22.05 -12.68
CA VAL A 22 56.60 -21.10 -13.80
C VAL A 22 57.99 -20.85 -14.38
N LEU A 23 58.08 -20.74 -15.71
CA LEU A 23 58.77 -19.66 -16.44
C LEU A 23 58.79 -19.97 -17.94
N SER A 24 57.99 -19.23 -18.72
CA SER A 24 58.19 -18.99 -20.16
C SER A 24 57.36 -17.78 -20.62
N SER A 25 58.03 -16.61 -20.61
CA SER A 25 58.08 -15.50 -21.59
C SER A 25 56.90 -15.11 -22.51
N CYS A 26 56.76 -13.78 -22.66
CA CYS A 26 56.13 -12.94 -23.71
C CYS A 26 54.59 -12.82 -23.70
N ASP A 27 53.95 -11.65 -23.66
CA ASP A 27 54.37 -10.24 -23.84
C ASP A 27 53.56 -9.33 -22.88
N GLU A 28 54.16 -8.23 -22.41
CA GLU A 28 53.47 -7.20 -21.63
C GLU A 28 52.46 -6.46 -22.53
N VAL A 29 51.17 -6.79 -22.37
CA VAL A 29 50.09 -5.88 -22.72
C VAL A 29 49.87 -5.00 -21.49
N ASP A 30 50.24 -3.73 -21.62
CA ASP A 30 49.95 -2.68 -20.66
C ASP A 30 48.42 -2.53 -20.53
N LYS A 31 47.82 -3.35 -19.68
CA LYS A 31 46.46 -3.13 -19.20
C LYS A 31 46.60 -2.01 -18.19
N GLY A 32 46.44 -0.78 -18.69
CA GLY A 32 46.17 0.37 -17.84
C GLY A 32 45.18 -0.07 -16.76
N SER A 33 45.63 0.03 -15.51
CA SER A 33 44.85 -0.34 -14.34
C SER A 33 43.47 0.32 -14.46
N LEU A 34 42.44 -0.47 -14.76
CA LEU A 34 41.06 -0.08 -14.48
C LEU A 34 40.95 -0.12 -12.96
N THR A 35 41.47 0.91 -12.29
CA THR A 35 41.15 1.13 -10.87
C THR A 35 39.65 1.36 -10.84
N GLU A 36 38.90 0.44 -10.22
CA GLU A 36 37.51 0.73 -9.91
C GLU A 36 37.45 2.04 -9.12
N PRO A 37 36.47 2.92 -9.39
CA PRO A 37 36.33 4.14 -8.62
C PRO A 37 36.21 3.80 -7.13
N GLU A 38 37.05 4.44 -6.32
CA GLU A 38 36.98 4.31 -4.86
C GLU A 38 35.72 5.05 -4.40
N TYR A 39 34.61 4.33 -4.27
CA TYR A 39 33.37 4.91 -3.78
C TYR A 39 33.53 5.34 -2.32
N LEU A 40 32.94 6.48 -1.96
CA LEU A 40 32.90 7.01 -0.60
C LEU A 40 31.66 6.48 0.14
N THR A 41 31.65 6.50 1.47
CA THR A 41 30.36 6.43 2.20
C THR A 41 29.57 7.72 1.96
N ALA A 42 28.26 7.72 2.20
CA ALA A 42 27.45 8.93 2.07
C ALA A 42 27.97 10.12 2.92
N VAL A 43 28.45 9.85 4.14
CA VAL A 43 29.08 10.88 4.98
C VAL A 43 30.35 11.42 4.32
N GLN A 44 31.24 10.53 3.88
CA GLN A 44 32.48 10.94 3.22
C GLN A 44 32.23 11.68 1.90
N PHE A 45 31.22 11.28 1.15
CA PHE A 45 30.78 11.98 -0.07
C PHE A 45 30.43 13.43 0.25
N MET A 46 29.66 13.68 1.30
CA MET A 46 29.27 15.03 1.72
C MET A 46 30.44 15.83 2.31
N GLU A 47 31.33 15.20 3.07
CA GLU A 47 32.51 15.84 3.67
C GLU A 47 33.55 16.25 2.62
N GLN A 48 33.68 15.47 1.56
CA GLN A 48 34.64 15.69 0.48
C GLN A 48 34.04 16.48 -0.71
N ASP A 49 32.80 16.95 -0.60
CA ASP A 49 32.16 17.76 -1.63
C ASP A 49 32.94 19.08 -1.82
N PRO A 50 33.56 19.31 -2.99
CA PRO A 50 34.48 20.42 -3.21
C PRO A 50 33.78 21.79 -3.17
N GLU A 51 32.47 21.82 -3.37
CA GLU A 51 31.63 23.01 -3.31
C GLU A 51 31.13 23.31 -1.89
N GLY A 52 31.34 22.40 -0.93
CA GLY A 52 30.87 22.54 0.44
C GLY A 52 29.35 22.58 0.56
N ARG A 53 28.60 21.93 -0.36
CA ARG A 53 27.14 22.00 -0.46
C ARG A 53 26.41 21.48 0.77
N PHE A 54 27.04 20.61 1.56
CA PHE A 54 26.39 19.83 2.63
C PHE A 54 26.77 20.22 4.06
N SER A 55 27.53 21.30 4.27
CA SER A 55 27.99 21.71 5.61
C SER A 55 26.86 21.85 6.66
N GLU A 56 25.67 22.35 6.30
CA GLU A 56 24.54 22.42 7.24
C GLU A 56 23.90 21.05 7.49
N TRP A 57 23.86 20.17 6.48
CA TRP A 57 23.34 18.81 6.65
C TRP A 57 24.27 17.94 7.51
N LEU A 58 25.59 18.10 7.36
CA LEU A 58 26.57 17.44 8.22
C LEU A 58 26.39 17.86 9.69
N LYS A 59 26.12 19.14 9.98
CA LYS A 59 25.78 19.59 11.35
C LYS A 59 24.51 18.93 11.89
N ILE A 60 23.48 18.74 11.06
CA ILE A 60 22.27 17.98 11.45
C ILE A 60 22.67 16.54 11.83
N LEU A 61 23.50 15.89 11.02
CA LEU A 61 23.96 14.53 11.29
C LEU A 61 24.80 14.44 12.58
N GLU A 62 25.75 15.36 12.77
CA GLU A 62 26.56 15.46 13.99
C GLU A 62 25.71 15.70 15.24
N ALA A 63 24.66 16.52 15.13
CA ALA A 63 23.70 16.76 16.20
C ALA A 63 22.73 15.58 16.40
N SER A 64 22.64 14.62 15.47
CA SER A 64 21.80 13.42 15.54
C SER A 64 22.54 12.22 16.14
N ASP A 65 21.84 11.09 16.33
CA ASP A 65 22.46 9.81 16.68
C ASP A 65 22.81 8.96 15.45
N PHE A 66 22.66 9.51 14.25
CA PHE A 66 22.71 8.79 12.97
C PHE A 66 23.94 9.08 12.13
N TYR A 67 24.86 9.95 12.56
CA TYR A 67 26.13 10.18 11.87
C TYR A 67 26.88 8.86 11.64
N GLY A 68 27.00 8.03 12.69
CA GLY A 68 27.62 6.71 12.58
C GLY A 68 26.84 5.72 11.70
N VAL A 69 25.51 5.85 11.62
CA VAL A 69 24.66 5.00 10.78
C VAL A 69 24.91 5.32 9.29
N TRP A 70 24.91 6.60 8.93
CA TRP A 70 25.20 7.06 7.56
C TRP A 70 26.66 6.88 7.14
N GLY A 71 27.57 6.67 8.09
CA GLY A 71 28.97 6.31 7.84
C GLY A 71 29.25 4.81 7.86
N ALA A 72 28.28 3.98 8.26
CA ALA A 72 28.44 2.53 8.35
C ALA A 72 28.11 1.84 7.01
N ARG A 73 28.64 0.62 6.84
CA ARG A 73 28.24 -0.26 5.73
C ARG A 73 26.76 -0.64 5.86
N GLY A 74 26.06 -0.63 4.73
CA GLY A 74 24.65 -1.00 4.62
C GLY A 74 24.16 -0.74 3.20
N ASP A 75 22.88 -0.98 2.94
CA ASP A 75 22.22 -0.64 1.69
C ASP A 75 21.13 0.38 2.00
N TYR A 76 21.43 1.66 1.80
CA TYR A 76 20.53 2.76 2.13
C TYR A 76 20.11 3.55 0.90
N THR A 77 18.89 4.09 0.93
CA THR A 77 18.58 5.30 0.17
C THR A 77 18.68 6.47 1.13
N ILE A 78 19.57 7.40 0.82
CA ILE A 78 19.92 8.54 1.65
C ILE A 78 19.46 9.82 0.95
N LEU A 79 18.65 10.62 1.64
CA LEU A 79 18.17 11.90 1.12
C LEU A 79 18.90 13.04 1.85
N ALA A 80 19.95 13.58 1.23
CA ALA A 80 20.68 14.72 1.77
C ALA A 80 20.11 16.03 1.24
N CYS A 81 20.39 17.16 1.90
CA CYS A 81 19.95 18.47 1.44
C CYS A 81 21.13 19.46 1.40
N GLY A 82 21.08 20.39 0.46
CA GLY A 82 22.05 21.48 0.38
C GLY A 82 21.89 22.52 1.50
N ASN A 83 22.93 23.32 1.72
CA ASN A 83 22.97 24.34 2.78
C ASN A 83 21.79 25.32 2.73
N GLN A 84 21.36 25.74 1.53
CA GLN A 84 20.25 26.68 1.39
C GLN A 84 18.93 26.03 1.79
N GLY A 85 18.66 24.80 1.32
CA GLY A 85 17.48 24.03 1.69
C GLY A 85 17.32 23.82 3.20
N VAL A 86 18.43 23.53 3.90
CA VAL A 86 18.41 23.42 5.36
C VAL A 86 18.03 24.75 6.02
N LYS A 87 18.59 25.88 5.57
CA LYS A 87 18.25 27.21 6.11
C LYS A 87 16.79 27.58 5.87
N ASP A 88 16.28 27.29 4.68
CA ASP A 88 14.89 27.53 4.32
C ASP A 88 13.96 26.69 5.20
N TYR A 89 14.28 25.40 5.40
CA TYR A 89 13.52 24.53 6.31
C TYR A 89 13.50 25.05 7.76
N LEU A 90 14.65 25.49 8.28
CA LEU A 90 14.71 26.05 9.64
C LEU A 90 13.81 27.28 9.77
N ALA A 91 13.88 28.21 8.79
CA ALA A 91 13.05 29.40 8.77
C ALA A 91 11.56 29.08 8.63
N GLU A 92 11.18 28.17 7.73
CA GLU A 92 9.81 27.69 7.52
C GLU A 92 9.20 27.08 8.79
N ASN A 93 10.03 26.44 9.63
CA ASN A 93 9.59 25.78 10.86
C ASN A 93 9.88 26.60 12.14
N GLY A 94 10.31 27.85 12.01
CA GLY A 94 10.50 28.78 13.14
C GLY A 94 11.75 28.52 13.98
N TYR A 95 12.73 27.76 13.47
CA TYR A 95 14.02 27.54 14.11
C TYR A 95 15.03 28.61 13.69
N SER A 96 15.79 29.16 14.64
CA SER A 96 16.84 30.15 14.33
C SER A 96 18.10 29.50 13.73
N ASP A 97 18.40 28.28 14.19
CA ASP A 97 19.52 27.45 13.76
C ASP A 97 19.28 25.98 14.18
N ILE A 98 20.19 25.08 13.81
CA ILE A 98 20.12 23.66 14.18
C ILE A 98 20.19 23.46 15.71
N ALA A 99 20.89 24.34 16.44
CA ALA A 99 21.02 24.23 17.89
C ALA A 99 19.71 24.57 18.62
N SER A 100 18.78 25.27 17.97
CA SER A 100 17.44 25.54 18.48
C SER A 100 16.45 24.37 18.32
N MET A 101 16.81 23.33 17.58
CA MET A 101 15.98 22.13 17.41
C MET A 101 16.14 21.16 18.59
N GLU A 102 15.07 20.47 18.97
CA GLU A 102 15.16 19.39 19.94
C GLU A 102 15.86 18.16 19.32
N LYS A 103 16.65 17.44 20.13
CA LYS A 103 17.39 16.24 19.69
C LYS A 103 16.48 15.19 19.05
N ASP A 104 15.28 15.00 19.60
CA ASP A 104 14.30 14.05 19.06
C ASP A 104 13.76 14.47 17.69
N ASP A 105 13.59 15.77 17.46
CA ASP A 105 13.18 16.30 16.16
C ASP A 105 14.29 16.15 15.11
N ILE A 106 15.55 16.39 15.49
CA ILE A 106 16.72 16.14 14.63
C ILE A 106 16.80 14.66 14.25
N ASN A 107 16.68 13.76 15.23
CA ASN A 107 16.69 12.32 15.00
C ASN A 107 15.53 11.89 14.09
N ARG A 108 14.33 12.42 14.30
CA ARG A 108 13.16 12.14 13.47
C ARG A 108 13.36 12.67 12.04
N LEU A 109 14.00 13.82 11.87
CA LEU A 109 14.34 14.38 10.56
C LEU A 109 15.28 13.44 9.79
N VAL A 110 16.38 13.00 10.40
CA VAL A 110 17.36 12.13 9.73
C VAL A 110 16.77 10.77 9.39
N LYS A 111 15.98 10.18 10.30
CA LYS A 111 15.25 8.94 10.02
C LYS A 111 14.28 9.06 8.85
N ASN A 112 13.63 10.21 8.67
CA ASN A 112 12.73 10.47 7.54
C ASN A 112 13.47 10.48 6.20
N HIS A 113 14.77 10.78 6.22
CA HIS A 113 15.64 10.87 5.06
C HIS A 113 16.47 9.59 4.84
N THR A 114 16.08 8.48 5.48
CA THR A 114 16.80 7.20 5.40
C THR A 114 15.81 6.06 5.15
N VAL A 115 15.98 5.35 4.03
CA VAL A 115 15.28 4.07 3.74
C VAL A 115 16.32 2.95 3.79
N LEU A 116 15.99 1.83 4.42
CA LEU A 116 16.91 0.70 4.65
C LEU A 116 17.04 -0.23 3.44
N THR A 117 16.95 0.34 2.24
CA THR A 117 17.11 -0.35 0.95
C THR A 117 17.59 0.69 -0.07
N SER A 118 18.48 0.29 -0.97
CA SER A 118 19.02 1.14 -2.02
C SER A 118 18.06 1.25 -3.20
N TYR A 119 17.59 2.46 -3.49
CA TYR A 119 16.75 2.78 -4.64
C TYR A 119 17.45 3.78 -5.55
N GLU A 120 17.66 3.39 -6.80
CA GLU A 120 18.04 4.31 -7.88
C GLU A 120 16.82 5.04 -8.40
N SER A 121 17.02 6.24 -8.95
CA SER A 121 15.93 7.11 -9.38
C SER A 121 15.07 6.49 -10.48
N TYR A 122 15.65 5.62 -11.33
CA TYR A 122 14.90 4.91 -12.37
C TYR A 122 13.89 3.89 -11.81
N THR A 123 14.06 3.46 -10.55
CA THR A 123 13.14 2.55 -9.85
C THR A 123 11.99 3.27 -9.18
N PHE A 124 12.05 4.60 -9.09
CA PHE A 124 10.96 5.37 -8.49
C PHE A 124 9.73 5.34 -9.40
N SER A 125 8.66 4.74 -8.88
CA SER A 125 7.32 4.82 -9.45
C SER A 125 6.55 5.99 -8.86
N GLN A 126 5.57 6.51 -9.60
CA GLN A 126 4.60 7.44 -9.01
C GLN A 126 3.85 6.77 -7.85
N GLY A 127 3.68 7.50 -6.74
CA GLY A 127 3.09 7.00 -5.51
C GLY A 127 4.13 6.62 -4.44
N PRO A 128 3.80 5.76 -3.47
CA PRO A 128 4.71 5.40 -2.39
C PRO A 128 5.89 4.56 -2.88
N MET A 129 7.07 4.79 -2.29
CA MET A 129 8.23 3.89 -2.43
C MET A 129 7.91 2.49 -1.86
N GLY A 130 8.66 1.47 -2.30
CA GLY A 130 8.42 0.08 -1.88
C GLY A 130 8.66 -0.17 -0.39
N ASP A 131 9.55 0.60 0.23
CA ASP A 131 9.90 0.50 1.65
C ASP A 131 9.64 1.79 2.41
N THR A 132 9.49 1.66 3.73
CA THR A 132 9.33 2.78 4.63
C THR A 132 10.68 3.37 5.02
N THR A 133 10.64 4.65 5.39
CA THR A 133 11.74 5.33 6.08
C THR A 133 12.00 4.68 7.43
N MET A 134 13.11 5.04 8.08
CA MET A 134 13.37 4.64 9.48
C MET A 134 12.36 5.20 10.49
N ASN A 135 11.46 6.11 10.08
CA ASN A 135 10.30 6.54 10.87
C ASN A 135 9.09 5.61 10.73
N GLY A 136 9.12 4.65 9.80
CA GLY A 136 8.02 3.72 9.53
C GLY A 136 6.95 4.26 8.57
N ASN A 137 7.14 5.46 8.01
CA ASN A 137 6.26 6.03 6.97
C ASN A 137 6.89 5.87 5.59
N TYR A 138 6.07 5.76 4.55
CA TYR A 138 6.53 5.76 3.17
C TYR A 138 6.96 7.17 2.74
N LEU A 139 7.89 7.24 1.79
CA LEU A 139 8.06 8.44 0.98
C LEU A 139 7.21 8.27 -0.27
N THR A 140 6.53 9.33 -0.69
CA THR A 140 5.76 9.35 -1.95
C THR A 140 6.52 10.14 -3.00
N VAL A 141 6.46 9.66 -4.23
CA VAL A 141 7.16 10.25 -5.37
C VAL A 141 6.13 10.68 -6.43
N ILE A 142 6.22 11.92 -6.90
CA ILE A 142 5.36 12.45 -7.97
C ILE A 142 6.23 13.07 -9.07
N TYR A 143 5.92 12.73 -10.32
CA TYR A 143 6.49 13.34 -11.50
C TYR A 143 5.61 14.53 -11.93
N ARG A 144 6.15 15.74 -11.94
CA ARG A 144 5.47 16.91 -12.52
C ARG A 144 5.95 17.19 -13.94
N ASP A 145 5.31 18.16 -14.60
CA ASP A 145 5.73 18.69 -15.90
C ASP A 145 7.24 19.02 -15.87
N GLY A 146 7.98 18.52 -16.85
CA GLY A 146 9.45 18.52 -16.85
C GLY A 146 10.08 17.14 -16.58
N GLY A 147 9.26 16.11 -16.31
CA GLY A 147 9.67 14.71 -16.26
C GLY A 147 10.62 14.43 -15.09
N LEU A 148 11.67 13.65 -15.34
CA LEU A 148 12.65 13.29 -14.30
C LEU A 148 13.22 14.51 -13.57
N ASN A 149 13.37 15.66 -14.23
CA ASN A 149 13.93 16.88 -13.63
C ASN A 149 12.98 17.60 -12.66
N ASN A 150 11.73 17.14 -12.53
CA ASN A 150 10.73 17.71 -11.62
C ASN A 150 10.09 16.60 -10.76
N LEU A 151 10.96 15.81 -10.14
CA LEU A 151 10.60 14.70 -9.27
C LEU A 151 10.43 15.19 -7.83
N LEU A 152 9.21 15.13 -7.31
CA LEU A 152 8.92 15.53 -5.93
C LEU A 152 8.84 14.35 -4.98
N VAL A 153 9.46 14.51 -3.82
CA VAL A 153 9.33 13.65 -2.64
C VAL A 153 8.32 14.29 -1.68
N ASN A 154 7.34 13.51 -1.24
CA ASN A 154 6.24 13.91 -0.34
C ASN A 154 5.52 15.20 -0.78
N GLN A 155 5.43 15.46 -2.08
CA GLN A 155 4.86 16.68 -2.68
C GLN A 155 5.54 18.01 -2.28
N THR A 156 6.62 17.98 -1.48
CA THR A 156 7.24 19.19 -0.92
C THR A 156 8.64 19.48 -1.46
N SER A 157 9.46 18.45 -1.69
CA SER A 157 10.89 18.61 -1.97
C SER A 157 11.24 18.02 -3.33
N VAL A 158 12.04 18.71 -4.12
CA VAL A 158 12.48 18.29 -5.44
C VAL A 158 13.83 17.57 -5.35
N ILE A 159 14.00 16.46 -6.06
CA ILE A 159 15.32 15.82 -6.22
C ILE A 159 16.15 16.58 -7.26
N VAL A 160 17.18 17.30 -6.79
CA VAL A 160 18.01 18.19 -7.62
C VAL A 160 19.30 17.54 -8.13
N ASP A 161 19.80 16.53 -7.44
CA ASP A 161 20.99 15.73 -7.80
C ASP A 161 20.74 14.30 -7.30
N ARG A 162 20.98 13.28 -8.14
CA ARG A 162 20.44 11.93 -7.94
C ARG A 162 21.45 10.87 -8.29
N ASP A 163 21.20 9.66 -7.78
CA ASP A 163 21.97 8.47 -8.12
C ASP A 163 23.46 8.59 -7.76
N ASN A 164 23.79 9.30 -6.67
CA ASN A 164 25.16 9.38 -6.17
C ASN A 164 25.53 8.08 -5.45
N ILE A 165 26.21 7.19 -6.18
CA ILE A 165 26.60 5.87 -5.68
C ILE A 165 27.62 6.01 -4.54
N CYS A 166 27.28 5.42 -3.39
CA CYS A 166 28.11 5.35 -2.20
C CYS A 166 28.39 3.89 -1.84
N THR A 167 29.43 3.62 -1.04
CA THR A 167 29.74 2.26 -0.54
C THR A 167 28.68 1.67 0.38
N ASN A 168 27.75 2.51 0.85
CA ASN A 168 26.66 2.13 1.73
C ASN A 168 25.27 2.45 1.15
N GLY A 169 25.16 2.54 -0.17
CA GLY A 169 23.89 2.73 -0.86
C GLY A 169 23.91 3.89 -1.85
N ILE A 170 22.80 4.60 -1.98
CA ILE A 170 22.61 5.67 -2.97
C ILE A 170 22.17 6.94 -2.26
N LEU A 171 22.87 8.03 -2.55
CA LEU A 171 22.54 9.36 -2.07
C LEU A 171 21.80 10.15 -3.17
N HIS A 172 20.66 10.71 -2.81
CA HIS A 172 19.95 11.72 -3.59
C HIS A 172 19.94 13.02 -2.81
N VAL A 173 20.10 14.14 -3.51
CA VAL A 173 20.09 15.48 -2.96
C VAL A 173 18.74 16.12 -3.24
N LEU A 174 18.11 16.64 -2.20
CA LEU A 174 16.89 17.42 -2.28
C LEU A 174 17.20 18.91 -2.26
N ASP A 175 16.31 19.71 -2.87
CA ASP A 175 16.33 21.17 -2.77
C ASP A 175 16.13 21.63 -1.32
N LYS A 176 15.28 20.94 -0.55
CA LYS A 176 15.04 21.17 0.87
C LYS A 176 14.64 19.91 1.66
N PRO A 177 14.88 19.87 2.98
CA PRO A 177 14.48 18.76 3.84
C PRO A 177 12.98 18.45 3.79
N VAL A 178 12.64 17.17 3.78
CA VAL A 178 11.27 16.67 3.94
C VAL A 178 10.92 16.61 5.42
N ALA A 179 10.01 17.47 5.86
CA ALA A 179 9.52 17.49 7.23
C ALA A 179 8.94 16.12 7.63
N PRO A 180 9.27 15.58 8.83
CA PRO A 180 8.63 14.38 9.31
C PRO A 180 7.15 14.60 9.57
N ILE A 181 6.34 13.60 9.23
CA ILE A 181 4.90 13.64 9.42
C ILE A 181 4.57 13.38 10.90
N VAL A 182 4.01 14.38 11.58
CA VAL A 182 3.61 14.30 13.00
C VAL A 182 2.15 14.63 13.26
N ASP A 183 1.53 15.40 12.38
CA ASP A 183 0.15 15.84 12.52
C ASP A 183 -0.84 14.76 12.03
N GLY A 184 -2.01 14.69 12.68
CA GLY A 184 -3.14 13.92 12.17
C GLY A 184 -3.76 14.55 10.92
N ALA A 185 -4.67 13.83 10.27
CA ALA A 185 -5.27 14.26 9.01
C ALA A 185 -5.99 15.60 9.13
N TYR A 186 -6.76 15.82 10.20
CA TYR A 186 -7.48 17.07 10.40
C TYR A 186 -6.52 18.25 10.61
N THR A 187 -5.52 18.11 11.49
CA THR A 187 -4.53 19.18 11.72
C THR A 187 -3.74 19.49 10.44
N MET A 188 -3.34 18.47 9.68
CA MET A 188 -2.66 18.62 8.39
C MET A 188 -3.51 19.42 7.39
N MET A 189 -4.79 19.05 7.23
CA MET A 189 -5.73 19.75 6.34
C MET A 189 -5.93 21.20 6.78
N LYS A 190 -6.08 21.46 8.07
CA LYS A 190 -6.24 22.80 8.64
C LYS A 190 -5.02 23.69 8.38
N LYS A 191 -3.80 23.16 8.56
CA LYS A 191 -2.54 23.90 8.30
C LYS A 191 -2.36 24.25 6.82
N SER A 192 -2.89 23.42 5.91
CA SER A 192 -2.77 23.67 4.46
C SER A 192 -3.51 24.93 3.99
N GLY A 193 -4.59 25.32 4.68
CA GLY A 193 -5.46 26.43 4.28
C GLY A 193 -6.25 26.21 2.98
N LYS A 194 -6.16 25.03 2.35
CA LYS A 194 -6.86 24.71 1.09
C LYS A 194 -8.29 24.21 1.28
N TYR A 195 -8.58 23.60 2.43
CA TYR A 195 -9.78 22.78 2.69
C TYR A 195 -10.68 23.38 3.77
N ASN A 196 -10.81 24.71 3.85
CA ASN A 196 -11.44 25.39 4.99
C ASN A 196 -12.92 24.99 5.16
N ILE A 197 -13.67 24.81 4.06
CA ILE A 197 -15.07 24.40 4.12
C ILE A 197 -15.21 23.00 4.76
N LEU A 198 -14.39 22.04 4.32
CA LEU A 198 -14.37 20.68 4.90
C LEU A 198 -13.87 20.67 6.33
N VAL A 199 -12.83 21.45 6.65
CA VAL A 199 -12.28 21.54 8.01
C VAL A 199 -13.33 22.07 8.98
N GLU A 200 -14.08 23.11 8.62
CA GLU A 200 -15.17 23.61 9.47
C GLU A 200 -16.30 22.58 9.59
N ALA A 201 -16.63 21.86 8.52
CA ALA A 201 -17.61 20.77 8.55
C ALA A 201 -17.16 19.64 9.51
N MET A 202 -15.88 19.26 9.48
CA MET A 202 -15.30 18.25 10.37
C MET A 202 -15.34 18.67 11.84
N GLU A 203 -15.16 19.96 12.12
CA GLU A 203 -15.31 20.52 13.47
C GLU A 203 -16.76 20.45 13.94
N LYS A 204 -17.73 20.82 13.10
CA LYS A 204 -19.17 20.81 13.44
C LYS A 204 -19.74 19.40 13.65
N THR A 205 -19.24 18.41 12.90
CA THR A 205 -19.69 17.01 13.00
C THR A 205 -18.95 16.21 14.08
N GLY A 206 -17.87 16.77 14.66
CA GLY A 206 -17.01 16.08 15.63
C GLY A 206 -15.99 15.12 15.02
N LEU A 207 -15.98 14.93 13.70
CA LEU A 207 -15.02 14.06 13.00
C LEU A 207 -13.58 14.57 13.10
N SER A 208 -13.36 15.86 13.38
CA SER A 208 -12.01 16.42 13.59
C SER A 208 -11.21 15.67 14.66
N THR A 209 -11.85 15.29 15.77
CA THR A 209 -11.19 14.56 16.87
C THR A 209 -10.81 13.14 16.44
N GLN A 210 -11.69 12.47 15.70
CA GLN A 210 -11.44 11.12 15.18
C GLN A 210 -10.30 11.11 14.15
N LEU A 211 -10.28 12.11 13.26
CA LEU A 211 -9.28 12.25 12.21
C LEU A 211 -7.91 12.73 12.69
N ASP A 212 -7.77 13.11 13.96
CA ASP A 212 -6.48 13.40 14.62
C ASP A 212 -6.09 12.35 15.68
N ALA A 213 -6.98 11.43 16.01
CA ALA A 213 -6.68 10.36 16.94
C ALA A 213 -5.54 9.49 16.41
N SER A 214 -4.60 9.10 17.29
CA SER A 214 -3.53 8.16 16.95
C SER A 214 -3.96 6.70 17.09
N THR A 215 -5.04 6.44 17.82
CA THR A 215 -5.62 5.12 18.04
C THR A 215 -7.13 5.17 17.92
N ILE A 216 -7.75 4.05 17.54
CA ILE A 216 -9.19 3.86 17.63
C ILE A 216 -9.57 3.21 18.98
N ASN A 217 -10.87 3.00 19.23
CA ASN A 217 -11.40 2.60 20.54
C ASN A 217 -10.86 1.25 21.08
N ASP A 218 -10.40 0.35 20.21
CA ASP A 218 -9.85 -0.95 20.60
C ASP A 218 -8.34 -0.90 20.95
N GLY A 219 -7.71 0.27 20.82
CA GLY A 219 -6.27 0.48 21.06
C GLY A 219 -5.38 0.30 19.83
N SER A 220 -5.93 -0.13 18.69
CA SER A 220 -5.23 -0.23 17.42
C SER A 220 -4.88 1.15 16.86
N LEU A 221 -3.85 1.23 16.02
CA LEU A 221 -3.47 2.47 15.34
C LEU A 221 -4.62 2.96 14.45
N ALA A 222 -4.94 4.24 14.56
CA ALA A 222 -5.87 4.88 13.64
C ALA A 222 -5.22 5.01 12.26
N ASN A 223 -5.89 4.48 11.25
CA ASN A 223 -5.45 4.51 9.87
C ASN A 223 -6.65 4.90 9.00
N TYR A 224 -6.48 5.92 8.15
CA TYR A 224 -7.54 6.42 7.30
C TYR A 224 -7.07 6.69 5.88
N THR A 225 -8.04 6.74 4.96
CA THR A 225 -7.89 7.39 3.67
C THR A 225 -8.94 8.48 3.61
N VAL A 226 -8.55 9.72 3.33
CA VAL A 226 -9.45 10.87 3.30
C VAL A 226 -9.46 11.46 1.90
N PHE A 227 -10.62 11.46 1.28
CA PHE A 227 -10.86 12.19 0.04
C PHE A 227 -11.20 13.65 0.38
N VAL A 228 -10.56 14.60 -0.28
CA VAL A 228 -10.72 16.02 0.05
C VAL A 228 -10.92 16.86 -1.19
N GLU A 229 -11.82 17.83 -1.12
CA GLU A 229 -12.03 18.84 -2.13
C GLU A 229 -11.48 20.18 -1.64
N PRO A 230 -10.63 20.87 -2.42
CA PRO A 230 -10.23 22.23 -2.09
C PRO A 230 -11.44 23.17 -2.15
N ASP A 231 -11.37 24.29 -1.43
CA ASP A 231 -12.45 25.28 -1.39
C ASP A 231 -12.87 25.76 -2.81
N GLU A 232 -11.95 25.73 -3.78
CA GLU A 232 -12.21 26.10 -5.17
C GLU A 232 -13.22 25.16 -5.86
N VAL A 233 -13.21 23.87 -5.53
CA VAL A 233 -14.17 22.88 -6.05
C VAL A 233 -15.58 23.18 -5.54
N PHE A 234 -15.73 23.52 -4.26
CA PHE A 234 -17.01 23.96 -3.69
C PHE A 234 -17.49 25.29 -4.32
N LYS A 235 -16.58 26.27 -4.43
CA LYS A 235 -16.90 27.59 -5.00
C LYS A 235 -17.37 27.49 -6.46
N ALA A 236 -16.79 26.56 -7.24
CA ALA A 236 -17.24 26.29 -8.61
C ALA A 236 -18.71 25.82 -8.69
N LYS A 237 -19.26 25.27 -7.60
CA LYS A 237 -20.67 24.88 -7.46
C LYS A 237 -21.52 25.93 -6.73
N GLY A 238 -20.96 27.11 -6.46
CA GLY A 238 -21.62 28.20 -5.74
C GLY A 238 -21.70 27.99 -4.23
N ILE A 239 -20.82 27.16 -3.65
CA ILE A 239 -20.72 26.92 -2.21
C ILE A 239 -19.45 27.61 -1.70
N ASN A 240 -19.59 28.74 -1.04
CA ASN A 240 -18.50 29.60 -0.59
C ASN A 240 -18.13 29.40 0.89
N ASP A 241 -19.06 28.86 1.68
CA ASP A 241 -18.88 28.60 3.10
C ASP A 241 -19.68 27.38 3.57
N ILE A 242 -19.53 27.04 4.85
CA ILE A 242 -20.21 25.89 5.45
C ILE A 242 -21.73 26.04 5.50
N ASN A 243 -22.27 27.26 5.62
CA ASN A 243 -23.72 27.45 5.72
C ASN A 243 -24.36 27.16 4.35
N GLU A 244 -23.70 27.58 3.27
CA GLU A 244 -24.11 27.22 1.92
C GLU A 244 -24.00 25.71 1.67
N LEU A 245 -22.98 25.03 2.20
CA LEU A 245 -22.88 23.57 2.13
C LEU A 245 -24.02 22.88 2.91
N VAL A 246 -24.29 23.32 4.13
CA VAL A 246 -25.39 22.81 4.98
C VAL A 246 -26.74 22.97 4.27
N ASN A 247 -26.99 24.13 3.67
CA ASN A 247 -28.20 24.38 2.90
C ASN A 247 -28.26 23.52 1.63
N HIS A 248 -27.14 23.39 0.92
CA HIS A 248 -27.04 22.57 -0.30
C HIS A 248 -27.33 21.09 -0.04
N LEU A 249 -26.89 20.57 1.12
CA LEU A 249 -27.14 19.20 1.55
C LEU A 249 -28.48 19.00 2.26
N GLU A 250 -29.25 20.07 2.49
CA GLU A 250 -30.46 20.07 3.30
C GLU A 250 -30.24 19.44 4.70
N ALA A 251 -29.09 19.74 5.33
CA ALA A 251 -28.63 19.00 6.50
C ALA A 251 -29.37 19.32 7.81
N GLY A 252 -30.18 20.39 7.85
CA GLY A 252 -30.92 20.79 9.04
C GLY A 252 -30.01 21.13 10.22
N ASP A 253 -30.35 20.64 11.41
CA ASP A 253 -29.64 20.88 12.66
C ASP A 253 -29.02 19.59 13.24
N ASP A 254 -28.18 19.74 14.26
CA ASP A 254 -27.43 18.67 14.94
C ASP A 254 -26.59 17.80 14.00
N PHE A 255 -25.42 18.33 13.66
CA PHE A 255 -24.48 17.71 12.74
C PHE A 255 -23.72 16.51 13.34
N THR A 256 -23.90 16.21 14.63
CA THR A 256 -23.20 15.11 15.30
C THR A 256 -23.92 13.77 15.14
N GLU A 257 -25.19 13.80 14.75
CA GLU A 257 -26.00 12.60 14.52
C GLU A 257 -25.56 11.87 13.24
N PRO A 258 -25.26 10.55 13.30
CA PRO A 258 -24.84 9.77 12.13
C PRO A 258 -25.86 9.75 10.98
N SER A 259 -27.12 10.07 11.28
CA SER A 259 -28.18 10.15 10.28
C SER A 259 -28.24 11.50 9.54
N ASN A 260 -27.59 12.54 10.07
CA ASN A 260 -27.55 13.90 9.51
C ASN A 260 -26.85 13.92 8.14
N ALA A 261 -27.32 14.76 7.21
CA ALA A 261 -26.78 14.81 5.85
C ALA A 261 -25.34 15.32 5.80
N LEU A 262 -24.95 16.29 6.65
CA LEU A 262 -23.57 16.78 6.73
C LEU A 262 -22.64 15.70 7.32
N TYR A 263 -23.08 14.98 8.34
CA TYR A 263 -22.31 13.86 8.90
C TYR A 263 -22.11 12.75 7.87
N LYS A 264 -23.18 12.35 7.18
CA LYS A 264 -23.11 11.35 6.10
C LYS A 264 -22.22 11.80 4.96
N PHE A 265 -22.30 13.07 4.57
CA PHE A 265 -21.43 13.67 3.58
C PHE A 265 -19.96 13.48 4.00
N LEU A 266 -19.54 13.98 5.16
CA LEU A 266 -18.13 13.86 5.57
C LEU A 266 -17.66 12.44 5.85
N SER A 267 -18.48 11.62 6.50
CA SER A 267 -18.13 10.22 6.77
C SER A 267 -17.99 9.40 5.48
N ASN A 268 -18.65 9.81 4.38
CA ASN A 268 -18.45 9.24 3.05
C ASN A 268 -17.09 9.57 2.42
N HIS A 269 -16.37 10.57 2.94
CA HIS A 269 -15.03 10.94 2.45
C HIS A 269 -13.92 10.13 3.13
N VAL A 270 -14.24 9.28 4.10
CA VAL A 270 -13.23 8.63 4.95
C VAL A 270 -13.36 7.12 4.90
N LEU A 271 -12.26 6.45 4.54
CA LEU A 271 -12.06 5.00 4.71
C LEU A 271 -11.26 4.76 5.98
N ASP A 272 -11.50 3.65 6.67
CA ASP A 272 -10.86 3.21 7.94
C ASP A 272 -9.52 2.46 7.75
N ARG A 273 -8.81 2.76 6.66
CA ARG A 273 -7.51 2.16 6.33
C ARG A 273 -6.68 3.10 5.48
N LYS A 274 -5.34 3.03 5.56
CA LYS A 274 -4.43 3.81 4.71
C LYS A 274 -4.26 3.16 3.34
N LEU A 275 -4.78 3.81 2.30
CA LEU A 275 -4.65 3.38 0.92
C LEU A 275 -3.97 4.48 0.11
N TYR A 276 -2.85 4.11 -0.51
CA TYR A 276 -2.18 4.92 -1.51
C TYR A 276 -2.80 4.67 -2.89
N SER A 277 -2.55 5.59 -3.82
CA SER A 277 -3.09 5.56 -5.18
C SER A 277 -2.80 4.24 -5.91
N ASN A 278 -1.60 3.70 -5.73
CA ASN A 278 -1.14 2.46 -6.37
C ASN A 278 -1.84 1.18 -5.90
N VAL A 279 -2.53 1.21 -4.74
CA VAL A 279 -3.25 0.05 -4.20
C VAL A 279 -4.76 0.09 -4.49
N PHE A 280 -5.28 1.18 -5.05
CA PHE A 280 -6.67 1.22 -5.49
C PHE A 280 -6.94 0.20 -6.61
N ARG A 281 -8.14 -0.38 -6.60
CA ARG A 281 -8.63 -1.39 -7.54
C ARG A 281 -10.06 -1.02 -7.95
N ASP A 282 -10.51 -1.60 -9.06
CA ASP A 282 -11.91 -1.50 -9.53
C ASP A 282 -12.84 -2.24 -8.55
N GLU A 283 -13.21 -1.55 -7.46
CA GLU A 283 -13.90 -2.13 -6.32
C GLU A 283 -14.75 -1.11 -5.56
N MET A 284 -15.64 -1.63 -4.72
CA MET A 284 -16.40 -0.86 -3.73
C MET A 284 -15.65 -0.81 -2.40
N TYR A 285 -15.41 0.40 -1.90
CA TYR A 285 -14.78 0.66 -0.61
C TYR A 285 -15.82 1.15 0.39
N MET A 286 -15.87 0.53 1.56
CA MET A 286 -16.76 0.95 2.64
C MET A 286 -16.15 2.15 3.38
N THR A 287 -16.97 3.17 3.61
CA THR A 287 -16.59 4.37 4.34
C THR A 287 -16.91 4.21 5.83
N ILE A 288 -16.38 5.08 6.69
CA ILE A 288 -16.72 5.07 8.13
C ILE A 288 -18.20 5.40 8.39
N GLY A 289 -18.88 5.99 7.40
CA GLY A 289 -20.32 6.29 7.46
C GLY A 289 -21.22 5.13 7.03
N GLY A 290 -20.64 3.97 6.65
CA GLY A 290 -21.36 2.81 6.13
C GLY A 290 -21.90 2.98 4.70
N SER A 291 -21.63 4.11 4.06
CA SER A 291 -21.80 4.28 2.62
C SER A 291 -20.64 3.63 1.88
N MET A 292 -20.72 3.64 0.55
CA MET A 292 -19.74 2.98 -0.30
C MET A 292 -19.24 3.96 -1.36
N VAL A 293 -17.96 3.85 -1.68
CA VAL A 293 -17.30 4.59 -2.75
C VAL A 293 -16.77 3.59 -3.76
N GLU A 294 -17.20 3.71 -5.02
CA GLU A 294 -16.64 2.95 -6.13
C GLU A 294 -15.33 3.63 -6.55
N ILE A 295 -14.24 2.90 -6.64
CA ILE A 295 -12.97 3.42 -7.18
C ILE A 295 -12.64 2.62 -8.42
N LEU A 296 -12.33 3.31 -9.51
CA LEU A 296 -11.93 2.70 -10.78
C LEU A 296 -10.58 3.30 -11.22
N PRO A 297 -9.47 2.58 -11.04
CA PRO A 297 -8.15 3.03 -11.46
C PRO A 297 -7.92 2.71 -12.94
N GLU A 298 -7.96 3.72 -13.79
CA GLU A 298 -7.67 3.66 -15.23
C GLU A 298 -6.47 4.58 -15.53
N SER A 299 -6.52 5.36 -16.63
CA SER A 299 -5.54 6.44 -16.88
C SER A 299 -5.60 7.56 -15.82
N GLU A 300 -6.77 7.72 -15.21
CA GLU A 300 -7.02 8.52 -14.02
C GLU A 300 -7.71 7.62 -12.98
N ILE A 301 -7.67 8.02 -11.71
CA ILE A 301 -8.36 7.27 -10.65
C ILE A 301 -9.72 7.91 -10.46
N TYR A 302 -10.76 7.25 -10.95
CA TYR A 302 -12.15 7.69 -10.80
C TYR A 302 -12.69 7.32 -9.42
N VAL A 303 -13.49 8.21 -8.85
CA VAL A 303 -14.16 8.02 -7.57
C VAL A 303 -15.65 8.26 -7.78
N ASN A 304 -16.47 7.23 -7.55
CA ASN A 304 -17.87 7.16 -7.98
C ASN A 304 -18.05 7.52 -9.47
N PRO A 305 -17.42 6.76 -10.38
CA PRO A 305 -17.56 6.99 -11.82
C PRO A 305 -19.02 7.01 -12.26
N ARG A 306 -19.31 7.86 -13.25
CA ARG A 306 -20.61 7.93 -13.89
C ARG A 306 -20.63 7.08 -15.14
N TYR A 307 -21.77 6.44 -15.37
CA TYR A 307 -21.98 5.57 -16.53
C TYR A 307 -23.23 6.02 -17.28
N ASN A 308 -23.17 5.95 -18.61
CA ASN A 308 -24.32 6.23 -19.45
C ASN A 308 -25.37 5.10 -19.37
N VAL A 309 -26.49 5.25 -20.09
CA VAL A 309 -27.59 4.26 -20.10
C VAL A 309 -27.20 2.89 -20.66
N LEU A 310 -26.08 2.79 -21.37
CA LEU A 310 -25.52 1.55 -21.91
C LEU A 310 -24.51 0.91 -20.94
N GLY A 311 -24.20 1.58 -19.83
CA GLY A 311 -23.21 1.13 -18.84
C GLY A 311 -21.77 1.48 -19.22
N GLU A 312 -21.56 2.38 -20.18
CA GLU A 312 -20.22 2.85 -20.56
C GLU A 312 -19.81 4.03 -19.66
N LEU A 313 -18.54 4.08 -19.26
CA LEU A 313 -17.99 5.16 -18.45
C LEU A 313 -18.19 6.52 -19.16
N GLU A 314 -18.55 7.55 -18.40
CA GLU A 314 -18.58 8.96 -18.83
C GLU A 314 -17.46 9.73 -18.13
N PRO A 315 -16.23 9.73 -18.67
CA PRO A 315 -15.05 10.34 -18.04
C PRO A 315 -15.27 11.80 -17.65
N GLU A 316 -15.82 12.60 -18.56
CA GLU A 316 -16.02 14.04 -18.40
C GLU A 316 -17.04 14.43 -17.33
N ASN A 317 -17.91 13.49 -16.94
CA ASN A 317 -18.93 13.70 -15.91
C ASN A 317 -18.55 13.01 -14.58
N SER A 318 -17.43 12.30 -14.54
CA SER A 318 -16.99 11.53 -13.39
C SER A 318 -16.07 12.34 -12.49
N ASN A 319 -16.10 12.05 -11.20
CA ASN A 319 -15.13 12.62 -10.27
C ASN A 319 -13.84 11.80 -10.31
N THR A 320 -12.70 12.47 -10.21
CA THR A 320 -11.37 11.85 -10.28
C THR A 320 -10.47 12.43 -9.21
N LEU A 321 -9.49 11.65 -8.76
CA LEU A 321 -8.37 12.19 -7.99
C LEU A 321 -7.55 13.18 -8.84
N ASP A 322 -7.00 14.22 -8.20
CA ASP A 322 -5.94 15.02 -8.80
C ASP A 322 -4.61 14.26 -8.69
N VAL A 323 -4.09 13.85 -9.84
CA VAL A 323 -2.85 13.08 -9.99
C VAL A 323 -1.62 13.77 -9.37
N PHE A 324 -1.65 15.09 -9.20
CA PHE A 324 -0.56 15.87 -8.59
C PHE A 324 -0.78 16.18 -7.10
N GLN A 325 -1.98 15.90 -6.57
CA GLN A 325 -2.38 16.14 -5.18
C GLN A 325 -2.93 14.87 -4.50
N MET A 326 -2.54 13.69 -4.98
CA MET A 326 -2.84 12.39 -4.37
C MET A 326 -1.65 11.87 -3.53
N ASP A 327 -1.91 10.93 -2.63
CA ASP A 327 -0.91 10.38 -1.71
C ASP A 327 -0.29 11.42 -0.74
N GLY A 328 -1.05 12.45 -0.37
CA GLY A 328 -0.68 13.34 0.73
C GLY A 328 -0.68 12.55 2.05
N GLN A 329 0.30 12.73 2.91
CA GLN A 329 0.43 11.87 4.09
C GLN A 329 0.25 12.64 5.40
N SER A 330 -0.49 12.05 6.33
CA SER A 330 -0.55 12.46 7.73
C SER A 330 -0.18 11.28 8.64
N LYS A 331 -0.06 11.53 9.95
CA LYS A 331 0.32 10.51 10.94
C LYS A 331 -0.62 9.30 10.87
N ASN A 332 -1.91 9.55 10.67
CA ASN A 332 -2.96 8.53 10.69
C ASN A 332 -3.71 8.40 9.36
N ALA A 333 -3.39 9.17 8.30
CA ALA A 333 -4.11 9.05 7.03
C ALA A 333 -3.24 9.19 5.78
N VAL A 334 -3.79 8.72 4.66
CA VAL A 334 -3.45 9.16 3.30
C VAL A 334 -4.57 10.09 2.82
N ILE A 335 -4.23 11.22 2.22
CA ILE A 335 -5.14 12.27 1.77
C ILE A 335 -5.05 12.35 0.24
N HIS A 336 -6.19 12.26 -0.42
CA HIS A 336 -6.30 12.37 -1.88
C HIS A 336 -7.22 13.51 -2.27
N GLU A 337 -6.71 14.47 -3.04
CA GLU A 337 -7.52 15.58 -3.54
C GLU A 337 -8.42 15.14 -4.69
N LEU A 338 -9.68 15.59 -4.69
CA LEU A 338 -10.69 15.33 -5.71
C LEU A 338 -10.93 16.56 -6.58
N LYS A 339 -11.28 16.33 -7.86
CA LYS A 339 -11.60 17.40 -8.82
C LYS A 339 -13.07 17.85 -8.80
N ASP A 340 -13.97 17.09 -8.20
CA ASP A 340 -15.39 17.45 -7.99
C ASP A 340 -15.86 17.02 -6.58
N ILE A 341 -17.04 17.46 -6.16
CA ILE A 341 -17.64 17.14 -4.86
C ILE A 341 -18.05 15.66 -4.78
N LEU A 342 -17.58 14.95 -3.76
CA LEU A 342 -17.94 13.58 -3.44
C LEU A 342 -19.27 13.51 -2.65
N TYR A 343 -20.36 13.56 -3.39
CA TYR A 343 -21.68 13.29 -2.82
C TYR A 343 -21.82 11.83 -2.35
N VAL A 344 -22.68 11.63 -1.35
CA VAL A 344 -23.04 10.29 -0.88
C VAL A 344 -23.69 9.51 -2.03
N PHE A 345 -23.01 8.45 -2.45
CA PHE A 345 -23.47 7.56 -3.51
C PHE A 345 -24.05 6.29 -2.89
N GLN A 346 -25.17 5.81 -3.44
CA GLN A 346 -25.64 4.44 -3.21
C GLN A 346 -25.66 3.71 -4.55
N PRO A 347 -24.68 2.83 -4.82
CA PRO A 347 -24.68 2.06 -6.05
C PRO A 347 -25.86 1.10 -6.07
N ALA A 348 -26.36 0.81 -7.27
CA ALA A 348 -27.23 -0.33 -7.46
C ALA A 348 -26.40 -1.63 -7.30
N PRO A 349 -26.88 -2.64 -6.57
CA PRO A 349 -26.26 -3.95 -6.54
C PRO A 349 -26.01 -4.49 -7.96
N LYS A 350 -24.75 -4.84 -8.25
CA LYS A 350 -24.33 -5.54 -9.48
C LYS A 350 -23.83 -6.94 -9.12
N GLU A 351 -23.84 -7.84 -10.11
CA GLU A 351 -23.17 -9.12 -9.93
C GLU A 351 -21.67 -8.91 -9.81
N PHE A 352 -21.03 -9.58 -8.84
CA PHE A 352 -19.59 -9.53 -8.67
C PHE A 352 -19.03 -10.87 -8.18
N VAL A 353 -17.73 -11.06 -8.43
CA VAL A 353 -16.95 -12.22 -7.99
C VAL A 353 -16.02 -11.77 -6.88
N ASP A 354 -16.17 -12.39 -5.71
CA ASP A 354 -15.26 -12.25 -4.59
C ASP A 354 -14.28 -13.41 -4.59
N ASP A 355 -13.17 -13.22 -5.32
CA ASP A 355 -12.04 -14.15 -5.39
C ASP A 355 -11.20 -14.03 -4.12
N ILE A 356 -11.15 -15.11 -3.33
CA ILE A 356 -10.51 -15.11 -2.02
C ILE A 356 -8.99 -14.97 -2.11
N CYS A 357 -8.40 -15.32 -3.25
CA CYS A 357 -6.95 -15.18 -3.46
C CYS A 357 -6.60 -13.78 -3.95
N ASP A 358 -7.59 -13.01 -4.37
CA ASP A 358 -7.45 -11.72 -5.01
C ASP A 358 -7.67 -10.54 -4.04
N VAL A 359 -7.24 -10.71 -2.78
CA VAL A 359 -7.17 -9.64 -1.77
C VAL A 359 -5.72 -9.39 -1.34
N PRO A 360 -5.28 -8.13 -1.14
CA PRO A 360 -3.87 -7.80 -0.88
C PRO A 360 -3.21 -8.61 0.25
N GLU A 361 -3.95 -8.84 1.32
CA GLU A 361 -3.50 -9.57 2.51
C GLU A 361 -3.25 -11.04 2.23
N ILE A 362 -3.88 -11.62 1.20
CA ILE A 362 -3.71 -13.01 0.77
C ILE A 362 -2.75 -13.10 -0.43
N ARG A 363 -2.81 -12.18 -1.40
CA ARG A 363 -1.95 -12.15 -2.59
C ARG A 363 -0.46 -12.24 -2.24
N LYS A 364 -0.01 -11.54 -1.19
CA LYS A 364 1.39 -11.56 -0.73
C LYS A 364 1.87 -12.95 -0.28
N TYR A 365 0.96 -13.88 -0.02
CA TYR A 365 1.25 -15.26 0.39
C TYR A 365 1.01 -16.29 -0.72
N LYS A 366 0.67 -15.84 -1.93
CA LYS A 366 0.55 -16.72 -3.10
C LYS A 366 1.91 -17.39 -3.33
N GLN A 367 1.99 -18.70 -3.13
CA GLN A 367 3.23 -19.46 -3.34
C GLN A 367 3.16 -20.24 -4.66
N GLU A 368 4.27 -20.20 -5.41
CA GLU A 368 4.40 -20.91 -6.69
C GLU A 368 4.66 -22.42 -6.53
N GLU A 369 5.30 -22.89 -5.44
CA GLU A 369 5.39 -24.34 -5.14
C GLU A 369 5.89 -24.68 -3.71
N ILE A 370 5.14 -25.56 -3.01
CA ILE A 370 5.48 -26.46 -1.86
C ILE A 370 5.42 -25.97 -0.38
N ASN A 371 4.66 -26.77 0.40
CA ASN A 371 4.53 -27.00 1.85
C ASN A 371 4.36 -25.83 2.84
N GLY A 372 3.08 -25.56 3.12
CA GLY A 372 2.53 -25.61 4.48
C GLY A 372 2.98 -24.53 5.45
N ARG A 373 2.28 -23.40 5.46
CA ARG A 373 2.27 -22.47 6.58
C ARG A 373 0.84 -22.25 7.06
N TYR A 374 0.69 -22.08 8.37
CA TYR A 374 -0.55 -21.67 9.00
C TYR A 374 -0.80 -20.20 8.68
N PHE A 375 -1.98 -19.88 8.19
CA PHE A 375 -2.41 -18.51 8.03
C PHE A 375 -3.64 -18.26 8.88
N SER A 376 -3.54 -17.26 9.74
CA SER A 376 -4.68 -16.47 10.17
C SER A 376 -4.27 -15.01 9.96
N SER A 377 -4.95 -14.29 9.07
CA SER A 377 -5.16 -12.87 9.37
C SER A 377 -6.39 -12.85 10.26
N GLU A 378 -6.27 -12.29 11.47
CA GLU A 378 -7.40 -12.24 12.39
C GLU A 378 -8.62 -11.53 11.76
N ASP A 379 -8.36 -10.70 10.74
CA ASP A 379 -9.35 -9.84 10.10
C ASP A 379 -10.01 -10.43 8.83
N ILE A 380 -9.26 -11.16 7.98
CA ILE A 380 -9.75 -11.57 6.64
C ILE A 380 -9.90 -13.08 6.47
N ALA A 381 -9.03 -13.89 7.09
CA ALA A 381 -9.15 -15.33 6.95
C ALA A 381 -8.69 -16.07 8.19
N ARG A 382 -9.56 -16.91 8.76
CA ARG A 382 -9.32 -17.67 9.98
C ARG A 382 -9.47 -19.16 9.74
N TRP A 383 -8.74 -19.98 10.49
CA TRP A 383 -8.78 -21.41 10.32
C TRP A 383 -8.60 -22.17 11.64
N LYS A 384 -9.25 -23.33 11.75
CA LYS A 384 -9.07 -24.27 12.85
C LYS A 384 -9.15 -25.70 12.35
N GLY A 385 -8.12 -26.51 12.59
CA GLY A 385 -8.15 -27.94 12.27
C GLY A 385 -6.83 -28.63 12.61
N LYS A 386 -6.73 -29.92 12.25
CA LYS A 386 -5.46 -30.69 12.36
C LYS A 386 -4.63 -30.71 11.08
N GLY A 387 -5.06 -29.99 10.03
CA GLY A 387 -4.36 -29.93 8.74
C GLY A 387 -3.75 -28.56 8.46
N TYR A 388 -3.98 -28.00 7.27
CA TYR A 388 -3.40 -26.73 6.85
C TYR A 388 -4.29 -25.99 5.86
N ILE A 389 -4.02 -24.69 5.68
CA ILE A 389 -4.51 -23.89 4.57
C ILE A 389 -3.33 -23.23 3.84
N VAL A 390 -3.34 -23.26 2.52
CA VAL A 390 -2.34 -22.55 1.69
C VAL A 390 -3.03 -21.92 0.49
N PHE A 391 -2.63 -20.70 0.12
CA PHE A 391 -3.09 -20.01 -1.09
C PHE A 391 -2.07 -20.25 -2.20
N LYS A 392 -2.54 -20.68 -3.36
CA LYS A 392 -1.68 -21.18 -4.43
C LYS A 392 -1.98 -20.49 -5.73
N TYR A 393 -0.93 -20.17 -6.47
CA TYR A 393 -1.02 -20.05 -7.93
C TYR A 393 -0.74 -21.43 -8.53
N GLN A 394 -1.60 -21.90 -9.42
CA GLN A 394 -1.39 -23.11 -10.19
C GLN A 394 -1.87 -22.90 -11.61
N LEU A 395 -0.92 -22.68 -12.53
CA LEU A 395 -1.19 -22.50 -13.94
C LEU A 395 -2.02 -23.67 -14.49
N GLY A 396 -3.14 -23.36 -15.17
CA GLY A 396 -4.07 -24.35 -15.71
C GLY A 396 -5.09 -24.89 -14.70
N SER A 397 -5.07 -24.39 -13.45
CA SER A 397 -6.22 -24.58 -12.56
C SER A 397 -7.44 -23.86 -13.14
N ARG A 398 -8.63 -24.31 -12.74
CA ARG A 398 -9.90 -23.69 -13.19
C ARG A 398 -10.42 -22.65 -12.19
N GLY A 399 -9.58 -22.26 -11.23
CA GLY A 399 -9.81 -21.10 -10.38
C GLY A 399 -9.80 -19.81 -11.20
N TYR A 400 -10.38 -18.74 -10.67
CA TYR A 400 -10.14 -17.42 -11.25
C TYR A 400 -8.65 -17.13 -11.09
N ASN A 401 -8.05 -16.36 -12.02
CA ASN A 401 -6.63 -16.00 -11.97
C ASN A 401 -5.63 -17.17 -11.81
N ASN A 402 -6.05 -18.41 -12.12
CA ASN A 402 -5.33 -19.64 -11.85
C ASN A 402 -4.90 -19.80 -10.38
N ASP A 403 -5.65 -19.28 -9.41
CA ASP A 403 -5.37 -19.44 -7.98
C ASP A 403 -6.54 -20.00 -7.17
N PHE A 404 -6.26 -20.38 -5.92
CA PHE A 404 -7.24 -20.90 -4.96
C PHE A 404 -6.65 -21.08 -3.55
N ALA A 405 -7.53 -21.08 -2.54
CA ALA A 405 -7.22 -21.59 -1.22
C ALA A 405 -7.35 -23.12 -1.19
N HIS A 406 -6.22 -23.77 -0.96
CA HIS A 406 -6.15 -25.19 -0.69
C HIS A 406 -6.20 -25.41 0.82
N CYS A 407 -7.38 -25.78 1.32
CA CYS A 407 -7.58 -26.14 2.70
C CYS A 407 -7.68 -27.67 2.83
N PHE A 408 -6.76 -28.26 3.59
CA PHE A 408 -6.83 -29.65 4.01
C PHE A 408 -7.28 -29.69 5.45
N ASN A 409 -8.57 -29.97 5.66
CA ASN A 409 -9.12 -30.23 6.98
C ASN A 409 -9.16 -31.74 7.20
N ALA A 410 -8.26 -32.29 8.01
CA ALA A 410 -8.51 -33.60 8.61
C ALA A 410 -9.87 -33.55 9.32
N LYS A 411 -10.58 -34.70 9.40
CA LYS A 411 -12.00 -34.98 9.75
C LYS A 411 -12.83 -34.00 10.62
N PHE A 412 -12.23 -33.03 11.32
CA PHE A 412 -12.86 -31.98 12.11
C PHE A 412 -12.06 -30.66 11.99
N GLY A 413 -12.54 -29.70 11.18
CA GLY A 413 -11.95 -28.37 11.02
C GLY A 413 -12.80 -27.42 10.17
N TRP A 414 -12.55 -26.11 10.34
CA TRP A 414 -13.24 -25.04 9.62
C TRP A 414 -12.29 -23.97 9.09
N PHE A 415 -12.75 -23.26 8.06
CA PHE A 415 -12.13 -22.08 7.48
C PHE A 415 -13.16 -20.95 7.42
N GLU A 416 -12.78 -19.74 7.76
CA GLU A 416 -13.59 -18.53 7.65
C GLU A 416 -12.90 -17.51 6.77
N TYR A 417 -13.69 -16.82 5.98
CA TYR A 417 -13.27 -15.73 5.13
C TYR A 417 -14.21 -14.54 5.32
N THR A 418 -13.64 -13.35 5.50
CA THR A 418 -14.37 -12.08 5.52
C THR A 418 -14.44 -11.57 4.08
N THR A 419 -15.66 -11.40 3.56
CA THR A 419 -15.89 -10.98 2.17
C THR A 419 -15.38 -9.57 1.90
N LYS A 420 -15.21 -9.22 0.62
CA LYS A 420 -15.27 -7.81 0.20
C LYS A 420 -16.59 -7.17 0.65
N PRO A 421 -16.66 -5.84 0.83
CA PRO A 421 -17.88 -5.16 1.21
C PRO A 421 -19.03 -5.44 0.21
N ILE A 422 -20.17 -5.88 0.74
CA ILE A 422 -21.38 -6.19 -0.01
C ILE A 422 -22.40 -5.09 0.26
N LEU A 423 -23.09 -4.61 -0.77
CA LEU A 423 -24.19 -3.67 -0.60
C LEU A 423 -25.39 -4.38 0.05
N LYS A 424 -26.12 -3.68 0.92
CA LYS A 424 -27.38 -4.15 1.48
C LYS A 424 -28.32 -4.62 0.36
N GLY A 425 -29.00 -5.75 0.55
CA GLY A 425 -29.89 -6.32 -0.45
C GLY A 425 -29.94 -7.84 -0.40
N LYS A 426 -30.68 -8.41 -1.36
CA LYS A 426 -30.82 -9.86 -1.52
C LYS A 426 -29.91 -10.36 -2.62
N TYR A 427 -29.17 -11.42 -2.36
CA TYR A 427 -28.24 -12.01 -3.32
C TYR A 427 -28.42 -13.51 -3.38
N LYS A 428 -28.49 -14.04 -4.60
CA LYS A 428 -28.19 -15.44 -4.84
C LYS A 428 -26.67 -15.60 -4.75
N ILE A 429 -26.21 -16.53 -3.90
CA ILE A 429 -24.79 -16.78 -3.72
C ILE A 429 -24.44 -18.14 -4.32
N GLN A 430 -23.36 -18.17 -5.10
CA GLN A 430 -22.76 -19.38 -5.62
C GLN A 430 -21.30 -19.48 -5.18
N VAL A 431 -20.87 -20.66 -4.74
CA VAL A 431 -19.48 -20.94 -4.41
C VAL A 431 -18.80 -21.60 -5.58
N LYS A 432 -17.58 -21.14 -5.90
CA LYS A 432 -16.70 -21.73 -6.91
C LYS A 432 -15.51 -22.43 -6.28
N PHE A 433 -15.20 -23.62 -6.80
CA PHE A 433 -14.02 -24.41 -6.50
C PHE A 433 -13.10 -24.48 -7.72
N ALA A 434 -11.79 -24.36 -7.51
CA ALA A 434 -10.80 -24.42 -8.58
C ALA A 434 -10.69 -25.79 -9.25
N GLU A 435 -11.10 -26.85 -8.58
CA GLU A 435 -11.27 -28.19 -9.15
C GLU A 435 -12.47 -28.88 -8.52
N THR A 436 -12.99 -29.93 -9.17
CA THR A 436 -14.07 -30.74 -8.62
C THR A 436 -13.60 -31.45 -7.34
N GLY A 437 -14.06 -30.96 -6.19
CA GLY A 437 -13.67 -31.47 -4.88
C GLY A 437 -14.12 -32.93 -4.64
N ALA A 438 -13.33 -33.66 -3.85
CA ALA A 438 -13.58 -35.06 -3.50
C ALA A 438 -14.43 -35.25 -2.22
N GLY A 439 -14.99 -34.19 -1.63
CA GLY A 439 -15.85 -34.35 -0.44
C GLY A 439 -16.73 -33.15 -0.11
N SER A 440 -17.52 -33.30 0.96
CA SER A 440 -18.64 -32.43 1.30
C SER A 440 -18.31 -31.49 2.45
N HIS A 441 -18.83 -30.27 2.34
CA HIS A 441 -18.61 -29.20 3.32
C HIS A 441 -19.94 -28.50 3.61
N PHE A 442 -20.16 -28.14 4.87
CA PHE A 442 -21.18 -27.15 5.21
C PHE A 442 -20.64 -25.75 4.98
N ILE A 443 -21.52 -24.88 4.50
CA ILE A 443 -21.24 -23.46 4.30
C ILE A 443 -22.13 -22.69 5.26
N PHE A 444 -21.60 -21.66 5.88
CA PHE A 444 -22.35 -20.71 6.68
C PHE A 444 -22.11 -19.30 6.16
N VAL A 445 -23.16 -18.49 6.17
CA VAL A 445 -23.13 -17.05 5.86
C VAL A 445 -23.55 -16.34 7.13
N ASP A 446 -22.66 -15.54 7.73
CA ASP A 446 -22.85 -14.88 9.02
C ASP A 446 -23.31 -15.83 10.15
N GLY A 447 -22.81 -17.07 10.11
CA GLY A 447 -23.16 -18.13 11.06
C GLY A 447 -24.48 -18.86 10.75
N GLU A 448 -25.25 -18.42 9.75
CA GLU A 448 -26.43 -19.15 9.27
C GLU A 448 -26.02 -20.27 8.33
N LYS A 449 -26.40 -21.51 8.68
CA LYS A 449 -26.03 -22.71 7.93
C LYS A 449 -26.81 -22.84 6.62
N CYS A 450 -26.10 -23.03 5.52
CA CYS A 450 -26.69 -23.42 4.24
C CYS A 450 -27.42 -24.78 4.36
N PRO A 451 -28.67 -24.91 3.87
CA PRO A 451 -29.46 -26.14 4.01
C PRO A 451 -28.80 -27.36 3.38
N ASP A 452 -28.21 -27.18 2.19
CA ASP A 452 -27.58 -28.24 1.43
C ASP A 452 -26.05 -28.15 1.52
N PRO A 453 -25.35 -29.24 1.87
CA PRO A 453 -23.89 -29.26 1.81
C PRO A 453 -23.42 -29.25 0.35
N THR A 454 -22.18 -28.79 0.15
CA THR A 454 -21.51 -28.94 -1.15
C THR A 454 -21.39 -30.41 -1.53
N LYS A 455 -21.61 -30.70 -2.80
CA LYS A 455 -21.58 -32.06 -3.36
C LYS A 455 -20.25 -32.29 -4.10
N PRO A 456 -19.64 -33.48 -4.01
CA PRO A 456 -18.48 -33.80 -4.84
C PRO A 456 -18.80 -33.67 -6.33
N GLY A 457 -17.79 -33.38 -7.16
CA GLY A 457 -17.91 -33.46 -8.62
C GLY A 457 -18.46 -32.23 -9.35
N SER A 458 -18.78 -31.13 -8.65
CA SER A 458 -19.09 -29.84 -9.28
C SER A 458 -18.07 -28.78 -8.86
N GLN A 459 -17.84 -27.81 -9.76
CA GLN A 459 -17.05 -26.63 -9.46
C GLN A 459 -17.89 -25.49 -8.91
N TYR A 460 -19.19 -25.49 -9.19
CA TYR A 460 -20.12 -24.44 -8.81
C TYR A 460 -21.21 -25.03 -7.92
N HIS A 461 -21.50 -24.35 -6.82
CA HIS A 461 -22.51 -24.74 -5.85
C HIS A 461 -23.37 -23.55 -5.46
N ASP A 462 -24.64 -23.59 -5.83
CA ASP A 462 -25.63 -22.63 -5.32
C ASP A 462 -25.85 -22.89 -3.83
N ILE A 463 -25.68 -21.87 -3.00
CA ILE A 463 -25.88 -21.97 -1.54
C ILE A 463 -27.17 -21.28 -1.07
N GLY A 464 -27.91 -20.65 -1.99
CA GLY A 464 -29.21 -20.06 -1.73
C GLY A 464 -29.25 -18.55 -1.91
N VAL A 465 -30.31 -17.95 -1.38
CA VAL A 465 -30.53 -16.50 -1.38
C VAL A 465 -30.40 -15.98 0.04
N TYR A 466 -29.58 -14.96 0.23
CA TYR A 466 -29.31 -14.33 1.52
C TYR A 466 -29.65 -12.84 1.46
N GLU A 467 -30.13 -12.28 2.57
CA GLU A 467 -30.47 -10.86 2.71
C GLU A 467 -29.47 -10.18 3.65
N PHE A 468 -28.67 -9.28 3.10
CA PHE A 468 -27.77 -8.42 3.87
C PHE A 468 -28.50 -7.14 4.24
N LYS A 469 -28.61 -6.87 5.54
CA LYS A 469 -29.42 -5.76 6.08
C LYS A 469 -28.70 -4.42 6.02
N GLU A 470 -27.38 -4.45 5.99
CA GLU A 470 -26.51 -3.28 5.95
C GLU A 470 -25.41 -3.50 4.91
N ASN A 471 -24.77 -2.41 4.49
CA ASN A 471 -23.56 -2.52 3.68
C ASN A 471 -22.43 -3.00 4.59
N GLY A 472 -21.60 -3.90 4.13
CA GLY A 472 -20.42 -4.29 4.88
C GLY A 472 -19.84 -5.62 4.46
N THR A 473 -18.83 -6.04 5.21
CA THR A 473 -18.19 -7.33 5.04
C THR A 473 -18.98 -8.40 5.80
N HIS A 474 -19.03 -9.61 5.25
CA HIS A 474 -19.75 -10.75 5.83
C HIS A 474 -18.81 -11.93 6.05
N ILE A 475 -19.17 -12.83 6.98
CA ILE A 475 -18.33 -13.99 7.31
C ILE A 475 -18.85 -15.22 6.57
N MET A 476 -18.02 -15.78 5.71
CA MET A 476 -18.25 -17.05 5.04
C MET A 476 -17.45 -18.16 5.73
N ARG A 477 -18.13 -19.14 6.33
CA ARG A 477 -17.48 -20.29 6.99
C ARG A 477 -17.68 -21.58 6.20
N TYR A 478 -16.61 -22.34 6.06
CA TYR A 478 -16.59 -23.73 5.59
C TYR A 478 -16.29 -24.67 6.73
N GLU A 479 -17.08 -25.74 6.86
CA GLU A 479 -16.84 -26.81 7.83
C GLU A 479 -16.76 -28.16 7.12
N SER A 480 -15.67 -28.90 7.33
CA SER A 480 -15.42 -30.19 6.67
C SER A 480 -16.25 -31.31 7.29
N LEU A 481 -16.93 -32.11 6.46
CA LEU A 481 -17.68 -33.29 6.90
C LEU A 481 -16.91 -34.59 6.72
N THR A 482 -16.19 -34.71 5.61
CA THR A 482 -15.57 -35.98 5.17
C THR A 482 -14.06 -36.00 5.37
N GLY A 483 -13.45 -34.92 5.86
CA GLY A 483 -12.00 -34.82 6.05
C GLY A 483 -11.21 -34.70 4.73
N SER A 484 -11.87 -34.21 3.67
CA SER A 484 -11.36 -34.08 2.31
C SER A 484 -10.70 -32.72 2.04
N LYS A 485 -10.01 -32.61 0.89
CA LYS A 485 -9.49 -31.35 0.38
C LYS A 485 -10.63 -30.40 -0.01
N LEU A 486 -10.46 -29.13 0.33
CA LEU A 486 -11.25 -27.98 -0.12
C LEU A 486 -10.34 -27.11 -1.00
N LEU A 487 -10.75 -26.85 -2.24
CA LEU A 487 -10.00 -26.04 -3.22
C LEU A 487 -10.83 -24.80 -3.56
N LEU A 488 -11.05 -23.98 -2.55
CA LEU A 488 -11.95 -22.83 -2.63
C LEU A 488 -11.32 -21.73 -3.47
N ASP A 489 -12.12 -21.14 -4.35
CA ASP A 489 -11.65 -20.11 -5.28
C ASP A 489 -12.40 -18.80 -5.04
N ALA A 490 -13.72 -18.77 -5.25
CA ALA A 490 -14.47 -17.53 -5.17
C ALA A 490 -15.91 -17.72 -4.70
N PHE A 491 -16.52 -16.61 -4.31
CA PHE A 491 -17.96 -16.45 -4.17
C PHE A 491 -18.50 -15.57 -5.28
N ILE A 492 -19.65 -15.93 -5.83
CA ILE A 492 -20.33 -15.17 -6.86
C ILE A 492 -21.64 -14.68 -6.26
N PHE A 493 -21.81 -13.37 -6.23
CA PHE A 493 -22.98 -12.72 -5.66
C PHE A 493 -23.81 -12.13 -6.78
N THR A 494 -24.98 -12.70 -7.03
CA THR A 494 -25.92 -12.20 -8.04
C THR A 494 -27.10 -11.51 -7.34
N PRO A 495 -27.29 -10.18 -7.49
CA PRO A 495 -28.42 -9.48 -6.92
C PRO A 495 -29.77 -10.07 -7.34
N VAL A 496 -30.71 -10.15 -6.40
CA VAL A 496 -32.08 -10.58 -6.62
C VAL A 496 -32.99 -9.36 -6.49
N LYS A 497 -33.82 -9.14 -7.51
CA LYS A 497 -34.78 -8.04 -7.56
C LYS A 497 -35.97 -8.22 -6.62
#